data_AF-A0A918FUM3-F1
#
_entry.id   AF-A0A918FUM3-F1
#
_cell.length_a   1.000
_cell.length_b   1.000
_cell.length_c   1.000
_cell.angle_alpha   90.00
_cell.angle_beta   90.00
_cell.angle_gamma   90.00
#
_symmetry.space_group_name_H-M   'P 1'
#
loop_
_entity.id
_entity.type
_entity.pdbx_description
1 polymer ?
#
loop_
_entity_poly.entity_id
_entity_poly.type
_entity_poly.pdbx_seq_one_letter_code
_entity_poly.pdbx_strand_id
1 'polypeptide(L)'
;MTATNDPTATTGSEETLDALLWRWAEHIGGKIVRPEWFACAGELTLEENVTWFGMTTIGGWYHCELPAGLRSAPVYAGCYWHREDDKPPVARVSMVVLPLADPATIAAAEWNDGYNGYEPAPVDGYAVLCSGPFDPASVAGRDAQADLREAERVIAAGDGEGRRDNWAEIVTVPDRGGNALFFPVEAEERDGYEALDPDDTIVCLAFAAYDFSDQAY
;
A
#
# COMPACT_ATOMS: atom_id res chain seq x y z
N MET A 1 32.49 -38.03 36.04
CA MET A 1 32.59 -36.59 35.73
C MET A 1 31.74 -36.36 34.50
N THR A 2 30.51 -35.90 34.69
CA THR A 2 29.55 -35.63 33.62
C THR A 2 29.73 -34.19 33.15
N ALA A 3 30.05 -34.04 31.87
CA ALA A 3 30.13 -32.76 31.18
C ALA A 3 28.85 -32.58 30.34
N THR A 4 28.21 -31.43 30.57
CA THR A 4 27.57 -30.54 29.59
C THR A 4 26.47 -31.08 28.67
N ASN A 5 25.26 -30.51 28.78
CA ASN A 5 24.80 -29.49 27.83
C ASN A 5 23.38 -29.01 28.21
N ASP A 6 23.30 -27.75 28.63
CA ASP A 6 22.10 -26.93 28.43
C ASP A 6 21.95 -26.63 26.93
N PRO A 7 20.77 -26.80 26.34
CA PRO A 7 20.41 -26.06 25.14
C PRO A 7 19.69 -24.77 25.55
N THR A 8 20.40 -23.64 25.43
CA THR A 8 19.80 -22.33 25.26
C THR A 8 18.91 -22.35 24.01
N ALA A 9 17.60 -22.39 24.20
CA ALA A 9 16.64 -22.06 23.16
C ALA A 9 16.66 -20.55 22.96
N THR A 10 17.30 -20.10 21.89
CA THR A 10 17.12 -18.74 21.37
C THR A 10 15.71 -18.67 20.80
N THR A 11 14.76 -18.16 21.58
CA THR A 11 13.47 -17.73 21.07
C THR A 11 13.72 -16.50 20.19
N GLY A 12 13.80 -16.70 18.86
CA GLY A 12 13.62 -15.60 17.92
C GLY A 12 12.26 -14.97 18.19
N SER A 13 12.21 -13.65 18.41
CA SER A 13 10.92 -12.99 18.59
C SER A 13 10.13 -13.12 17.30
N GLU A 14 8.94 -13.72 17.36
CA GLU A 14 7.98 -13.62 16.26
C GLU A 14 7.71 -12.14 16.02
N GLU A 15 8.14 -11.65 14.86
CA GLU A 15 7.91 -10.26 14.49
C GLU A 15 6.43 -10.10 14.16
N THR A 16 5.74 -9.23 14.89
CA THR A 16 4.33 -8.94 14.63
C THR A 16 4.21 -8.12 13.34
N LEU A 17 3.09 -8.27 12.63
CA LEU A 17 2.81 -7.44 11.45
C LEU A 17 2.87 -5.93 11.74
N ASP A 18 2.45 -5.49 12.92
CA ASP A 18 2.57 -4.08 13.34
C ASP A 18 4.04 -3.62 13.37
N ALA A 19 4.93 -4.42 13.97
CA ALA A 19 6.37 -4.13 13.98
C ALA A 19 6.95 -4.06 12.55
N LEU A 20 6.52 -4.95 11.64
CA LEU A 20 6.93 -4.91 10.24
C LEU A 20 6.47 -3.62 9.54
N LEU A 21 5.21 -3.22 9.73
CA LEU A 21 4.67 -1.99 9.15
C LEU A 21 5.50 -0.76 9.55
N TRP A 22 5.83 -0.65 10.84
CA TRP A 22 6.70 0.43 11.32
C TRP A 22 8.12 0.32 10.78
N ARG A 23 8.69 -0.89 10.72
CA ARG A 23 10.02 -1.10 10.14
C ARG A 23 10.10 -0.63 8.69
N TRP A 24 9.02 -0.82 7.93
CA TRP A 24 8.95 -0.36 6.54
C TRP A 24 8.79 1.14 6.42
N ALA A 25 7.96 1.75 7.26
CA ALA A 25 7.88 3.22 7.33
C ALA A 25 9.26 3.85 7.63
N GLU A 26 10.06 3.23 8.50
CA GLU A 26 11.42 3.70 8.79
C GLU A 26 12.38 3.42 7.62
N HIS A 27 12.25 2.29 6.93
CA HIS A 27 13.09 1.95 5.77
C HIS A 27 12.89 2.96 4.61
N ILE A 28 11.64 3.31 4.31
CA ILE A 28 11.27 4.32 3.30
C ILE A 28 11.49 5.75 3.83
N GLY A 29 11.83 5.88 5.12
CA GLY A 29 11.95 7.15 5.84
C GLY A 29 12.80 8.20 5.12
N GLY A 30 12.36 9.45 5.18
CA GLY A 30 13.01 10.58 4.52
C GLY A 30 12.54 10.86 3.09
N LYS A 31 11.78 9.94 2.48
CA LYS A 31 11.03 10.20 1.25
C LYS A 31 9.58 10.55 1.55
N ILE A 32 8.90 9.79 2.42
CA ILE A 32 7.49 10.00 2.76
C ILE A 32 7.27 10.85 4.02
N VAL A 33 6.08 11.43 4.15
CA VAL A 33 5.56 11.85 5.46
C VAL A 33 5.41 10.60 6.34
N ARG A 34 6.10 10.60 7.48
CA ARG A 34 6.07 9.45 8.40
C ARG A 34 4.62 9.18 8.86
N PRO A 35 4.11 7.95 8.70
CA PRO A 35 2.81 7.57 9.24
C PRO A 35 2.71 7.87 10.74
N GLU A 36 1.56 8.39 11.16
CA GLU A 36 1.18 8.54 12.57
C GLU A 36 0.43 7.29 13.08
N TRP A 37 -0.20 6.52 12.18
CA TRP A 37 -0.82 5.22 12.48
C TRP A 37 -0.89 4.31 11.26
N PHE A 38 -1.16 3.02 11.50
CA PHE A 38 -1.52 2.05 10.47
C PHE A 38 -2.95 1.54 10.68
N ALA A 39 -3.65 1.26 9.58
CA ALA A 39 -4.96 0.64 9.60
C ALA A 39 -5.12 -0.38 8.47
N CYS A 40 -5.90 -1.43 8.71
CA CYS A 40 -6.26 -2.39 7.66
C CYS A 40 -7.34 -1.77 6.77
N ALA A 41 -7.01 -1.56 5.50
CA ALA A 41 -7.88 -0.94 4.52
C ALA A 41 -8.88 -1.92 3.88
N GLY A 42 -8.67 -3.22 4.08
CA GLY A 42 -9.50 -4.29 3.52
C GLY A 42 -8.64 -5.43 2.99
N GLU A 43 -9.23 -6.25 2.12
CA GLU A 43 -8.51 -7.27 1.35
C GLU A 43 -8.55 -6.90 -0.13
N LEU A 44 -7.41 -7.00 -0.81
CA LEU A 44 -7.32 -6.86 -2.26
C LEU A 44 -7.42 -8.24 -2.90
N THR A 45 -8.32 -8.41 -3.85
CA THR A 45 -8.38 -9.62 -4.67
C THR A 45 -7.20 -9.64 -5.64
N LEU A 46 -6.48 -10.76 -5.71
CA LEU A 46 -5.25 -10.93 -6.48
C LEU A 46 -5.45 -11.88 -7.66
N GLU A 47 -4.91 -11.49 -8.82
CA GLU A 47 -4.81 -12.34 -9.99
C GLU A 47 -3.48 -12.15 -10.73
N GLU A 48 -3.41 -11.38 -11.81
CA GLU A 48 -2.24 -11.38 -12.71
C GLU A 48 -1.10 -10.47 -12.24
N ASN A 49 -1.46 -9.27 -11.80
CA ASN A 49 -0.54 -8.25 -11.34
C ASN A 49 -1.18 -7.41 -10.24
N VAL A 50 -0.38 -6.68 -9.47
CA VAL A 50 -0.88 -5.60 -8.59
C VAL A 50 -0.47 -4.28 -9.21
N THR A 51 -1.41 -3.36 -9.35
CA THR A 51 -1.19 -2.04 -9.89
C THR A 51 -1.46 -0.98 -8.84
N TRP A 52 -0.50 -0.07 -8.65
CA TRP A 52 -0.61 1.17 -7.90
C TRP A 52 -0.53 2.34 -8.86
N PHE A 53 -1.65 3.00 -9.12
CA PHE A 53 -1.73 4.01 -10.18
C PHE A 53 -2.69 5.15 -9.82
N GLY A 54 -2.73 6.17 -10.68
CA GLY A 54 -3.62 7.33 -10.54
C GLY A 54 -4.76 7.20 -11.55
N MET A 55 -5.98 7.63 -11.22
CA MET A 55 -7.17 7.34 -12.03
C MET A 55 -7.16 7.90 -13.46
N THR A 56 -6.21 8.76 -13.82
CA THR A 56 -6.04 9.27 -15.18
C THR A 56 -4.97 8.54 -15.99
N THR A 57 -4.74 7.24 -15.77
CA THR A 57 -4.12 6.26 -16.70
C THR A 57 -2.76 6.58 -17.36
N ILE A 58 -2.11 7.70 -17.07
CA ILE A 58 -0.76 8.03 -17.52
C ILE A 58 0.18 7.73 -16.35
N GLY A 59 0.82 6.57 -16.41
CA GLY A 59 1.66 6.04 -15.34
C GLY A 59 0.89 5.13 -14.37
N GLY A 60 1.53 4.04 -14.00
CA GLY A 60 1.09 3.11 -12.97
C GLY A 60 2.16 2.07 -12.68
N TRP A 61 2.47 1.86 -11.40
CA TRP A 61 3.35 0.80 -10.96
C TRP A 61 2.61 -0.51 -11.02
N TYR A 62 2.95 -1.37 -11.96
CA TYR A 62 2.45 -2.73 -12.00
C TYR A 62 3.56 -3.70 -11.58
N HIS A 63 3.18 -4.65 -10.74
CA HIS A 63 4.03 -5.75 -10.33
C HIS A 63 3.42 -7.06 -10.83
N CYS A 64 4.17 -7.78 -11.66
CA CYS A 64 3.82 -9.10 -12.18
C CYS A 64 4.61 -10.18 -11.45
N GLU A 65 4.11 -11.43 -11.42
CA GLU A 65 4.73 -12.58 -10.73
C GLU A 65 4.39 -12.69 -9.22
N LEU A 66 3.13 -12.42 -8.88
CA LEU A 66 2.61 -12.66 -7.53
C LEU A 66 2.78 -14.14 -7.12
N PRO A 67 2.97 -14.43 -5.82
CA PRO A 67 3.09 -15.80 -5.33
C PRO A 67 1.89 -16.65 -5.73
N ALA A 68 2.18 -17.85 -6.26
CA ALA A 68 1.14 -18.74 -6.77
C ALA A 68 0.16 -19.17 -5.66
N GLY A 69 -1.13 -19.16 -5.98
CA GLY A 69 -2.19 -19.67 -5.10
C GLY A 69 -2.78 -18.66 -4.13
N LEU A 70 -2.20 -17.47 -4.00
CA LEU A 70 -2.84 -16.35 -3.31
C LEU A 70 -4.00 -15.80 -4.14
N ARG A 71 -5.17 -15.69 -3.53
CA ARG A 71 -6.38 -15.13 -4.17
C ARG A 71 -6.75 -13.75 -3.65
N SER A 72 -6.27 -13.43 -2.46
CA SER A 72 -6.43 -12.13 -1.83
C SER A 72 -5.27 -11.89 -0.87
N ALA A 73 -5.02 -10.63 -0.55
CA ALA A 73 -4.11 -10.24 0.51
C ALA A 73 -4.67 -9.03 1.28
N PRO A 74 -4.45 -8.93 2.60
CA PRO A 74 -4.85 -7.76 3.36
C PRO A 74 -4.03 -6.55 2.92
N VAL A 75 -4.64 -5.37 2.95
CA VAL A 75 -4.01 -4.10 2.60
C VAL A 75 -3.92 -3.23 3.84
N TYR A 76 -2.74 -2.68 4.12
CA TYR A 76 -2.51 -1.79 5.25
C TYR A 76 -2.15 -0.39 4.75
N ALA A 77 -2.79 0.63 5.31
CA ALA A 77 -2.51 2.02 5.00
C ALA A 77 -1.77 2.68 6.17
N GLY A 78 -0.58 3.22 5.89
CA GLY A 78 0.16 4.13 6.76
C GLY A 78 -0.36 5.54 6.56
N CYS A 79 -0.97 6.09 7.61
CA CYS A 79 -1.77 7.30 7.56
C CYS A 79 -1.20 8.39 8.46
N TYR A 80 -1.42 9.65 8.10
CA TYR A 80 -1.07 10.81 8.91
C TYR A 80 -2.17 11.88 8.83
N TRP A 81 -2.13 12.84 9.73
CA TRP A 81 -3.02 14.00 9.65
C TRP A 81 -2.37 15.10 8.82
N HIS A 82 -2.95 15.37 7.65
CA HIS A 82 -2.64 16.56 6.87
C HIS A 82 -3.30 17.78 7.49
N ARG A 83 -2.54 18.86 7.62
CA ARG A 83 -2.94 20.06 8.37
C ARG A 83 -2.67 21.28 7.51
N GLU A 84 -3.74 22.00 7.18
CA GLU A 84 -3.67 23.31 6.54
C GLU A 84 -4.19 24.37 7.52
N ASP A 85 -3.55 25.54 7.57
CA ASP A 85 -3.74 26.54 8.63
C ASP A 85 -5.22 26.92 8.90
N ASP A 86 -6.04 26.95 7.86
CA ASP A 86 -7.44 27.40 7.93
C ASP A 86 -8.48 26.27 7.80
N LYS A 87 -8.06 25.00 7.86
CA LYS A 87 -8.96 23.85 7.67
C LYS A 87 -8.83 22.82 8.81
N PRO A 88 -9.91 22.09 9.12
CA PRO A 88 -9.81 20.91 9.97
C PRO A 88 -8.77 19.93 9.40
N PRO A 89 -7.96 19.26 10.25
CA PRO A 89 -7.05 18.23 9.80
C PRO A 89 -7.81 17.08 9.12
N VAL A 90 -7.23 16.54 8.05
CA VAL A 90 -7.80 15.44 7.27
C VAL A 90 -6.81 14.30 7.18
N ALA A 91 -7.30 13.06 7.20
CA ALA A 91 -6.42 11.89 7.14
C ALA A 91 -5.94 11.69 5.69
N ARG A 92 -4.63 11.47 5.52
CA ARG A 92 -4.00 11.16 4.24
C ARG A 92 -3.11 9.93 4.39
N VAL A 93 -2.93 9.21 3.29
CA VAL A 93 -2.12 8.01 3.19
C VAL A 93 -0.77 8.38 2.59
N SER A 94 0.31 8.05 3.28
CA SER A 94 1.67 8.20 2.75
C SER A 94 2.28 6.87 2.32
N MET A 95 1.70 5.76 2.78
CA MET A 95 2.21 4.42 2.51
C MET A 95 1.05 3.42 2.42
N VAL A 96 1.12 2.49 1.47
CA VAL A 96 0.25 1.32 1.40
C VAL A 96 1.11 0.07 1.37
N VAL A 97 0.73 -0.95 2.13
CA VAL A 97 1.47 -2.20 2.21
C VAL A 97 0.58 -3.40 1.98
N LEU A 98 1.07 -4.30 1.14
CA LEU A 98 0.43 -5.55 0.74
C LEU A 98 1.36 -6.72 1.13
N PRO A 99 1.24 -7.27 2.34
CA PRO A 99 1.93 -8.51 2.71
C PRO A 99 1.40 -9.68 1.89
N LEU A 100 2.31 -10.42 1.25
CA LEU A 100 1.99 -11.59 0.42
C LEU A 100 2.43 -12.91 1.07
N ALA A 101 3.16 -12.84 2.19
CA ALA A 101 3.52 -13.99 3.01
C ALA A 101 3.23 -13.73 4.49
N ASP A 102 3.51 -14.71 5.34
CA ASP A 102 3.41 -14.52 6.78
C ASP A 102 4.49 -13.55 7.32
N PRO A 103 4.27 -12.93 8.49
CA PRO A 103 5.21 -11.98 9.07
C PRO A 103 6.65 -12.48 9.24
N ALA A 104 6.86 -13.76 9.56
CA ALA A 104 8.20 -14.28 9.78
C ALA A 104 8.98 -14.41 8.45
N THR A 105 8.30 -14.85 7.39
CA THR A 105 8.87 -14.89 6.03
C THR A 105 9.25 -13.48 5.57
N ILE A 106 8.34 -12.52 5.74
CA ILE A 106 8.57 -11.11 5.39
C ILE A 106 9.71 -10.51 6.23
N ALA A 107 9.80 -10.85 7.51
CA ALA A 107 10.83 -10.35 8.41
C ALA A 107 12.24 -10.69 7.91
N ALA A 108 12.41 -11.88 7.34
CA ALA A 108 13.67 -12.43 6.84
C ALA A 108 14.02 -11.99 5.41
N ALA A 109 13.10 -11.33 4.71
CA ALA A 109 13.27 -10.88 3.33
C ALA A 109 14.25 -9.71 3.20
N GLU A 110 14.92 -9.65 2.05
CA GLU A 110 15.72 -8.49 1.66
C GLU A 110 14.83 -7.44 1.00
N TRP A 111 15.09 -6.17 1.32
CA TRP A 111 14.37 -5.04 0.76
C TRP A 111 15.16 -4.49 -0.41
N ASN A 112 14.50 -4.43 -1.56
CA ASN A 112 15.02 -3.72 -2.70
C ASN A 112 14.34 -2.34 -2.77
N ASP A 113 15.12 -1.28 -2.98
CA ASP A 113 14.56 -0.06 -3.55
C ASP A 113 13.97 -0.52 -4.88
N GLY A 114 12.64 -0.52 -4.98
CA GLY A 114 11.97 -1.16 -6.10
C GLY A 114 12.23 -0.43 -7.41
N TYR A 115 11.31 -0.60 -8.35
CA TYR A 115 11.50 -0.20 -9.72
C TYR A 115 11.96 1.28 -9.86
N ASN A 116 13.13 1.47 -10.48
CA ASN A 116 13.63 2.80 -10.83
C ASN A 116 12.73 3.41 -11.93
N GLY A 117 11.81 4.31 -11.57
CA GLY A 117 10.97 4.97 -12.56
C GLY A 117 10.22 6.15 -12.01
N TYR A 118 10.32 7.27 -12.71
CA TYR A 118 9.48 8.43 -12.47
C TYR A 118 8.06 8.11 -12.95
N GLU A 119 7.10 8.12 -12.02
CA GLU A 119 5.69 8.12 -12.37
C GLU A 119 5.03 9.39 -11.85
N PRO A 120 4.48 10.24 -12.73
CA PRO A 120 3.85 11.48 -12.31
C PRO A 120 2.70 11.23 -11.33
N ALA A 121 2.45 12.24 -10.51
CA ALA A 121 1.52 12.26 -9.38
C ALA A 121 0.19 11.54 -9.62
N PRO A 122 -0.42 11.00 -8.55
CA PRO A 122 -1.84 10.69 -8.55
C PRO A 122 -2.63 11.94 -8.94
N VAL A 123 -3.30 11.90 -10.08
CA VAL A 123 -4.17 13.01 -10.49
C VAL A 123 -5.35 13.11 -9.52
N ASP A 124 -5.65 14.34 -9.12
CA ASP A 124 -6.72 14.72 -8.20
C ASP A 124 -6.53 14.31 -6.72
N GLY A 125 -5.32 13.92 -6.30
CA GLY A 125 -5.02 13.62 -4.88
C GLY A 125 -5.46 12.22 -4.43
N TYR A 126 -5.62 11.29 -5.38
CA TYR A 126 -6.02 9.92 -5.11
C TYR A 126 -5.14 8.89 -5.79
N ALA A 127 -4.74 7.86 -5.04
CA ALA A 127 -4.06 6.70 -5.58
C ALA A 127 -4.97 5.46 -5.49
N VAL A 128 -4.84 4.58 -6.48
CA VAL A 128 -5.66 3.37 -6.61
C VAL A 128 -4.77 2.16 -6.60
N LEU A 129 -5.09 1.23 -5.69
CA LEU A 129 -4.54 -0.11 -5.66
C LEU A 129 -5.57 -1.09 -6.20
N CYS A 130 -5.22 -1.85 -7.23
CA CYS A 130 -6.04 -2.94 -7.74
C CYS A 130 -5.16 -4.09 -8.24
N SER A 131 -5.75 -5.24 -8.52
CA SER A 131 -5.07 -6.29 -9.28
C SER A 131 -5.62 -6.36 -10.70
N GLY A 132 -4.79 -6.57 -11.72
CA GLY A 132 -5.29 -6.90 -13.06
C GLY A 132 -5.96 -8.27 -13.05
N PRO A 133 -7.19 -8.44 -13.61
CA PRO A 133 -7.92 -7.54 -14.52
C PRO A 133 -9.02 -6.70 -13.84
N PHE A 134 -8.96 -6.52 -12.53
CA PHE A 134 -9.93 -5.77 -11.72
C PHE A 134 -9.70 -4.26 -11.74
N ASP A 135 -8.69 -3.77 -12.47
CA ASP A 135 -8.49 -2.35 -12.72
C ASP A 135 -9.76 -1.72 -13.35
N PRO A 136 -10.40 -0.73 -12.68
CA PRO A 136 -11.57 -0.04 -13.19
C PRO A 136 -11.44 0.44 -14.64
N ALA A 137 -10.25 0.87 -15.06
CA ALA A 137 -9.98 1.37 -16.41
C ALA A 137 -9.91 0.26 -17.47
N SER A 138 -9.65 -0.98 -17.05
CA SER A 138 -9.53 -2.15 -17.93
C SER A 138 -10.83 -2.95 -18.08
N VAL A 139 -11.81 -2.77 -17.18
CA VAL A 139 -13.06 -3.53 -17.19
C VAL A 139 -14.01 -3.02 -18.28
N ALA A 140 -14.29 -3.88 -19.27
CA ALA A 140 -15.14 -3.55 -20.40
C ALA A 140 -16.57 -3.14 -19.98
N GLY A 141 -17.04 -2.01 -20.52
CA GLY A 141 -18.40 -1.49 -20.26
C GLY A 141 -18.57 -0.82 -18.89
N ARG A 142 -17.50 -0.72 -18.09
CA ARG A 142 -17.49 -0.02 -16.81
C ARG A 142 -17.18 1.47 -17.01
N ASP A 143 -17.80 2.31 -16.18
CA ASP A 143 -17.49 3.75 -16.12
C ASP A 143 -16.49 4.00 -14.99
N ALA A 144 -15.19 3.91 -15.29
CA ALA A 144 -14.12 4.18 -14.32
C ALA A 144 -14.23 5.60 -13.71
N GLN A 145 -14.79 6.56 -14.45
CA GLN A 145 -14.97 7.92 -13.94
C GLN A 145 -16.13 8.00 -12.95
N ALA A 146 -17.15 7.14 -13.06
CA ALA A 146 -18.17 7.00 -12.03
C ALA A 146 -17.60 6.41 -10.74
N ASP A 147 -16.70 5.44 -10.85
CA ASP A 147 -16.01 4.87 -9.68
C ASP A 147 -15.15 5.91 -8.96
N LEU A 148 -14.39 6.73 -9.70
CA LEU A 148 -13.62 7.84 -9.12
C LEU A 148 -14.55 8.83 -8.39
N ARG A 149 -15.64 9.27 -9.02
CA ARG A 149 -16.59 10.20 -8.38
C ARG A 149 -17.21 9.62 -7.12
N GLU A 150 -17.47 8.31 -7.10
CA GLU A 150 -17.99 7.64 -5.90
C GLU A 150 -16.92 7.57 -4.80
N ALA A 151 -15.67 7.24 -5.14
CA ALA A 151 -14.55 7.26 -4.21
C ALA A 151 -14.37 8.67 -3.62
N GLU A 152 -14.31 9.72 -4.45
CA GLU A 152 -14.25 11.12 -4.04
C GLU A 152 -15.36 11.47 -3.06
N ARG A 153 -16.60 11.05 -3.35
CA ARG A 153 -17.75 11.30 -2.48
C ARG A 153 -17.60 10.64 -1.11
N VAL A 154 -17.15 9.38 -1.06
CA VAL A 154 -16.94 8.63 0.18
C VAL A 154 -15.82 9.25 1.02
N ILE A 155 -14.72 9.61 0.37
CA ILE A 155 -13.54 10.17 1.01
C ILE A 155 -13.84 11.59 1.53
N ALA A 156 -14.46 12.45 0.72
CA ALA A 156 -14.85 13.80 1.13
C ALA A 156 -15.85 13.79 2.31
N ALA A 157 -16.76 12.80 2.36
CA ALA A 157 -17.62 12.61 3.53
C ALA A 157 -16.80 12.23 4.77
N GLY A 158 -15.79 11.37 4.62
CA GLY A 158 -14.87 11.03 5.71
C GLY A 158 -14.05 12.22 6.22
N ASP A 159 -13.57 13.06 5.31
CA ASP A 159 -12.89 14.31 5.65
C ASP A 159 -13.82 15.25 6.44
N GLY A 160 -15.06 15.43 5.97
CA GLY A 160 -16.05 16.27 6.66
C GLY A 160 -16.46 15.77 8.06
N GLU A 161 -16.31 14.46 8.31
CA GLU A 161 -16.57 13.81 9.59
C GLU A 161 -15.31 13.71 10.49
N GLY A 162 -14.12 14.04 9.97
CA GLY A 162 -12.85 13.88 10.68
C GLY A 162 -12.46 12.42 10.93
N ARG A 163 -12.83 11.51 10.02
CA ARG A 163 -12.50 10.07 10.14
C ARG A 163 -11.01 9.82 9.90
N ARG A 164 -10.43 8.91 10.69
CA ARG A 164 -9.06 8.38 10.48
C ARG A 164 -9.00 7.43 9.28
N ASP A 165 -10.09 6.71 9.07
CA ASP A 165 -10.22 5.69 8.03
C ASP A 165 -11.16 6.23 6.95
N ASN A 166 -10.57 6.93 5.98
CA ASN A 166 -11.28 7.71 4.97
C ASN A 166 -10.91 7.31 3.52
N TRP A 167 -10.62 6.03 3.26
CA TRP A 167 -10.47 5.47 1.92
C TRP A 167 -11.79 4.88 1.40
N ALA A 168 -11.83 4.51 0.12
CA ALA A 168 -12.97 3.86 -0.51
C ALA A 168 -12.57 2.51 -1.13
N GLU A 169 -13.45 1.53 -1.01
CA GLU A 169 -13.36 0.26 -1.73
C GLU A 169 -14.48 0.22 -2.77
N ILE A 170 -14.11 -0.07 -4.02
CA ILE A 170 -15.05 -0.21 -5.13
C ILE A 170 -14.96 -1.64 -5.68
N VAL A 171 -16.09 -2.35 -5.69
CA VAL A 171 -16.18 -3.67 -6.33
C VAL A 171 -16.23 -3.48 -7.85
N THR A 172 -15.19 -3.93 -8.54
CA THR A 172 -15.00 -3.74 -9.98
C THR A 172 -15.56 -4.89 -10.80
N VAL A 173 -15.46 -6.13 -10.29
CA VAL A 173 -15.99 -7.33 -10.94
C VAL A 173 -16.72 -8.21 -9.91
N PRO A 174 -18.00 -7.94 -9.62
CA PRO A 174 -18.75 -8.58 -8.54
C PRO A 174 -18.76 -10.11 -8.60
N ASP A 175 -18.92 -10.68 -9.79
CA ASP A 175 -19.00 -12.14 -9.98
C ASP A 175 -17.68 -12.86 -9.67
N ARG A 176 -16.56 -12.13 -9.73
CA ARG A 176 -15.21 -12.66 -9.45
C ARG A 176 -14.65 -12.19 -8.11
N GLY A 177 -15.37 -11.30 -7.41
CA GLY A 177 -14.90 -10.64 -6.20
C GLY A 177 -13.90 -9.52 -6.42
N GLY A 178 -13.64 -9.12 -7.67
CA GLY A 178 -12.64 -8.11 -8.00
C GLY A 178 -12.95 -6.74 -7.41
N ASN A 179 -11.95 -6.08 -6.84
CA ASN A 179 -12.07 -4.78 -6.19
C ASN A 179 -10.85 -3.87 -6.46
N ALA A 180 -11.07 -2.58 -6.23
CA ALA A 180 -10.06 -1.54 -6.25
C ALA A 180 -10.19 -0.67 -4.98
N LEU A 181 -9.06 -0.32 -4.38
CA LEU A 181 -8.97 0.51 -3.18
C LEU A 181 -8.44 1.89 -3.56
N PHE A 182 -9.16 2.93 -3.14
CA PHE A 182 -8.88 4.34 -3.43
C PHE A 182 -8.45 5.03 -2.16
N PHE A 183 -7.25 5.59 -2.17
CA PHE A 183 -6.62 6.22 -1.02
C PHE A 183 -6.46 7.72 -1.27
N PRO A 184 -6.85 8.59 -0.32
CA PRO A 184 -6.48 10.00 -0.37
C PRO A 184 -5.00 10.14 -0.05
N VAL A 185 -4.26 10.77 -0.95
CA VAL A 185 -2.81 10.96 -0.84
C VAL A 185 -2.49 12.43 -1.09
N GLU A 186 -1.53 12.98 -0.36
CA GLU A 186 -1.02 14.33 -0.58
C GLU A 186 0.45 14.21 -1.01
N ALA A 187 0.67 14.12 -2.31
CA ALA A 187 1.99 13.80 -2.88
C ALA A 187 2.09 14.21 -4.35
N GLU A 188 3.29 14.65 -4.74
CA GLU A 188 3.64 14.91 -6.13
C GLU A 188 4.17 13.66 -6.84
N GLU A 189 4.59 12.65 -6.06
CA GLU A 189 5.29 11.47 -6.55
C GLU A 189 4.87 10.17 -5.88
N ARG A 190 5.20 9.06 -6.53
CA ARG A 190 4.96 7.70 -6.04
C ARG A 190 6.10 6.78 -6.36
N ASP A 191 6.34 5.84 -5.45
CA ASP A 191 7.38 4.82 -5.59
C ASP A 191 6.86 3.47 -5.10
N GLY A 192 7.44 2.40 -5.61
CA GLY A 192 7.11 1.02 -5.29
C GLY A 192 8.32 0.31 -4.72
N TYR A 193 8.11 -0.49 -3.69
CA TYR A 193 9.12 -1.24 -2.97
C TYR A 193 8.69 -2.70 -2.89
N GLU A 194 9.67 -3.59 -2.94
CA GLU A 194 9.45 -5.03 -2.86
C GLU A 194 10.36 -5.66 -1.81
N ALA A 195 9.80 -6.67 -1.14
CA ALA A 195 10.55 -7.55 -0.28
C ALA A 195 10.67 -8.91 -0.97
N LEU A 196 11.90 -9.38 -1.11
CA LEU A 196 12.23 -10.64 -1.75
C LEU A 196 12.72 -11.65 -0.72
N ASP A 197 12.18 -12.87 -0.78
CA ASP A 197 12.77 -13.99 -0.08
C ASP A 197 14.09 -14.46 -0.74
N PRO A 198 14.84 -15.40 -0.14
CA PRO A 198 16.11 -15.86 -0.71
C PRO A 198 16.01 -16.55 -2.08
N ASP A 199 14.81 -16.92 -2.53
CA ASP A 199 14.54 -17.51 -3.84
C ASP A 199 14.06 -16.45 -4.86
N ASP A 200 14.25 -15.16 -4.55
CA ASP A 200 13.78 -14.00 -5.32
C ASP A 200 12.25 -13.96 -5.47
N THR A 201 11.50 -14.62 -4.58
CA THR A 201 10.04 -14.57 -4.58
C THR A 201 9.57 -13.37 -3.78
N ILE A 202 8.59 -12.64 -4.31
CA ILE A 202 8.06 -11.45 -3.65
C ILE A 202 7.12 -11.84 -2.52
N VAL A 203 7.47 -11.39 -1.33
CA VAL A 203 6.72 -11.69 -0.11
C VAL A 203 6.02 -10.46 0.47
N CYS A 204 6.34 -9.27 -0.03
CA CYS A 204 5.62 -8.05 0.30
C CYS A 204 5.81 -6.98 -0.79
N LEU A 205 4.76 -6.20 -1.02
CA LEU A 205 4.82 -4.96 -1.80
C LEU A 205 4.51 -3.77 -0.88
N ALA A 206 5.25 -2.67 -1.01
CA ALA A 206 4.94 -1.41 -0.38
C ALA A 206 4.92 -0.29 -1.42
N PHE A 207 3.96 0.62 -1.29
CA PHE A 207 3.78 1.75 -2.17
C PHE A 207 3.84 3.03 -1.35
N ALA A 208 4.57 4.01 -1.84
CA ALA A 208 4.79 5.28 -1.17
C ALA A 208 4.16 6.41 -1.99
N ALA A 209 3.67 7.43 -1.30
CA ALA A 209 3.29 8.71 -1.87
C ALA A 209 4.10 9.81 -1.15
N TYR A 210 4.85 10.62 -1.91
CA TYR A 210 5.71 11.67 -1.34
C TYR A 210 5.78 12.95 -2.18
N ASP A 211 6.28 14.01 -1.55
CA ASP A 211 6.55 15.31 -2.15
C ASP A 211 8.06 15.59 -2.06
N PHE A 212 8.70 16.01 -3.16
CA PHE A 212 10.13 16.37 -3.18
C PHE A 212 10.40 17.76 -2.61
N SER A 213 9.36 18.55 -2.31
CA SER A 213 9.49 20.00 -2.13
C SER A 213 10.30 20.47 -0.92
N ASP A 214 10.79 19.58 -0.04
CA ASP A 214 11.61 19.95 1.14
C ASP A 214 13.04 19.40 1.18
N GLN A 215 13.54 18.71 0.14
CA GLN A 215 14.97 18.37 0.08
C GLN A 215 15.79 19.53 -0.50
N ALA A 216 15.96 20.58 0.31
CA ALA A 216 17.02 21.56 0.09
C ALA A 216 18.39 20.87 0.20
N TYR A 217 19.06 20.70 -0.95
CA TYR A 217 20.49 20.41 -1.03
C TYR A 217 21.35 21.55 -0.49
#